data_AF-A0A2A5DD01-F1
#
_entry.id   AF-A0A2A5DD01-F1
#
_cell.length_a   1.000
_cell.length_b   1.000
_cell.length_c   1.000
_cell.angle_alpha   90.00
_cell.angle_beta   90.00
_cell.angle_gamma   90.00
#
_symmetry.space_group_name_H-M   'P 1'
#
loop_
_entity.id
_entity.type
_entity.pdbx_description
1 polymer ?
#
loop_
_entity_poly.entity_id
_entity_poly.type
_entity_poly.pdbx_seq_one_letter_code
_entity_poly.pdbx_strand_id
1 'polypeptide(L)'
;MNLKKHLDRAAQALERGQADFAAELCDQVMDFAPGDRRAAELLTTAVVELGGGKSSFLGKLGAGPSGLAAKFSKLTRNPDAEARSMRRAFMKDAGSPSKGIAWGDALERAGYAGAALGVFGSLAVTSAEAAKRAGSLAAAQGEVDEALDFYQKALDANPRDTEAMRARKNLAAEQALRTNQYDNDAVSGLDSEAFLRAARGEDVPGK
;
A
#
# COMPACT_ATOMS: atom_id res chain seq x y z
N MET A 1 14.84 19.93 -4.18
CA MET A 1 15.09 18.51 -3.88
C MET A 1 14.42 17.66 -4.97
N ASN A 2 15.11 16.65 -5.54
CA ASN A 2 14.53 15.79 -6.57
C ASN A 2 14.12 14.45 -5.93
N LEU A 3 12.85 14.31 -5.55
CA LEU A 3 12.33 13.19 -4.76
C LEU A 3 12.64 11.82 -5.40
N LYS A 4 12.47 11.72 -6.72
CA LYS A 4 12.75 10.49 -7.48
C LYS A 4 14.21 10.06 -7.35
N LYS A 5 15.16 10.99 -7.50
CA LYS A 5 16.60 10.69 -7.32
C LYS A 5 16.92 10.24 -5.90
N HIS A 6 16.21 10.74 -4.88
CA HIS A 6 16.41 10.28 -3.50
C HIS A 6 15.88 8.86 -3.31
N LEU A 7 14.71 8.53 -3.85
CA LEU A 7 14.16 7.17 -3.79
C LEU A 7 15.01 6.15 -4.54
N ASP A 8 15.51 6.51 -5.72
CA ASP A 8 16.38 5.60 -6.49
C ASP A 8 17.72 5.37 -5.75
N ARG A 9 18.24 6.40 -5.06
CA ARG A 9 19.41 6.25 -4.18
C ARG A 9 19.11 5.42 -2.94
N ALA A 10 17.92 5.58 -2.35
CA ALA A 10 17.49 4.80 -1.19
C ALA A 10 17.35 3.31 -1.55
N ALA A 11 16.77 3.01 -2.71
CA ALA A 11 16.69 1.64 -3.23
C ALA A 11 18.09 1.03 -3.44
N GLN A 12 19.00 1.76 -4.10
CA GLN A 12 20.40 1.31 -4.26
C GLN A 12 21.12 1.13 -2.92
N ALA A 13 20.80 1.94 -1.92
CA ALA A 13 21.37 1.80 -0.58
C ALA A 13 20.89 0.50 0.10
N LEU A 14 19.60 0.14 -0.02
CA LEU A 14 19.07 -1.14 0.47
C LEU A 14 19.75 -2.34 -0.21
N GLU A 15 19.91 -2.30 -1.53
CA GLU A 15 20.62 -3.36 -2.27
C GLU A 15 22.06 -3.57 -1.79
N ARG A 16 22.68 -2.52 -1.24
CA ARG A 16 24.03 -2.53 -0.67
C ARG A 16 24.07 -2.86 0.82
N GLY A 17 22.93 -3.18 1.44
CA GLY A 17 22.79 -3.42 2.88
C GLY A 17 22.93 -2.15 3.73
N GLN A 18 22.84 -0.97 3.13
CA GLN A 18 22.93 0.34 3.81
C GLN A 18 21.54 0.80 4.25
N ALA A 19 20.86 -0.03 5.04
CA ALA A 19 19.48 0.22 5.46
C ALA A 19 19.32 1.52 6.27
N ASP A 20 20.33 1.92 7.08
CA ASP A 20 20.30 3.18 7.83
C ASP A 20 20.20 4.40 6.89
N PHE A 21 21.04 4.40 5.85
CA PHE A 21 21.09 5.50 4.89
C PHE A 21 19.83 5.52 4.01
N ALA A 22 19.31 4.35 3.63
CA ALA A 22 18.05 4.24 2.92
C ALA A 22 16.87 4.79 3.75
N ALA A 23 16.80 4.45 5.03
CA ALA A 23 15.78 4.94 5.95
C ALA A 23 15.82 6.46 6.07
N GLU A 24 17.00 7.07 6.19
CA GLU A 24 17.15 8.52 6.26
C GLU A 24 16.69 9.22 4.97
N LEU A 25 17.08 8.70 3.80
CA LEU A 25 16.65 9.25 2.52
C LEU A 25 15.13 9.16 2.34
N CYS A 26 14.51 8.05 2.76
CA CYS A 26 13.06 7.89 2.69
C CYS A 26 12.35 8.79 3.73
N ASP A 27 12.91 8.96 4.93
CA ASP A 27 12.36 9.85 5.97
C ASP A 27 12.31 11.30 5.48
N GLN A 28 13.38 11.74 4.80
CA GLN A 28 13.43 13.04 4.13
C GLN A 28 12.36 13.15 3.04
N VAL A 29 12.20 12.16 2.17
CA VAL A 29 11.16 12.18 1.12
C VAL A 29 9.77 12.29 1.75
N MET A 30 9.49 11.52 2.80
CA MET A 30 8.20 11.48 3.49
C MET A 30 7.87 12.78 4.24
N ASP A 31 8.86 13.62 4.57
CA ASP A 31 8.60 14.96 5.11
C ASP A 31 8.02 15.92 4.05
N PHE A 32 8.37 15.73 2.78
CA PHE A 32 7.85 16.53 1.66
C PHE A 32 6.65 15.89 0.95
N ALA A 33 6.60 14.56 0.90
CA ALA A 33 5.59 13.77 0.22
C ALA A 33 5.12 12.60 1.11
N PRO A 34 4.33 12.87 2.17
CA PRO A 34 3.89 11.84 3.12
C PRO A 34 2.98 10.75 2.52
N GLY A 35 2.40 11.01 1.34
CA GLY A 35 1.57 10.06 0.61
C GLY A 35 2.30 9.20 -0.42
N ASP A 36 3.63 9.32 -0.55
CA ASP A 36 4.39 8.53 -1.52
C ASP A 36 4.47 7.05 -1.08
N ARG A 37 3.77 6.17 -1.81
CA ARG A 37 3.74 4.73 -1.55
C ARG A 37 5.13 4.10 -1.53
N ARG A 38 5.95 4.43 -2.53
CA ARG A 38 7.28 3.83 -2.69
C ARG A 38 8.21 4.28 -1.56
N ALA A 39 8.12 5.54 -1.15
CA ALA A 39 8.86 6.04 0.01
C ALA A 39 8.47 5.32 1.31
N ALA A 40 7.17 5.12 1.53
CA ALA A 40 6.66 4.43 2.71
C ALA A 40 7.08 2.94 2.73
N GLU A 41 6.99 2.26 1.59
CA GLU A 41 7.43 0.87 1.40
C GLU A 41 8.93 0.71 1.68
N LEU A 42 9.78 1.50 1.01
CA LEU A 42 11.23 1.45 1.18
C LEU A 42 11.66 1.80 2.61
N LEU A 43 11.03 2.80 3.24
CA LEU A 43 11.30 3.13 4.64
C LEU A 43 10.96 1.97 5.55
N THR A 44 9.80 1.33 5.34
CA THR A 44 9.35 0.21 6.18
C THR A 44 10.30 -0.96 6.05
N THR A 45 10.69 -1.31 4.83
CA THR A 45 11.66 -2.38 4.57
C THR A 45 13.01 -2.05 5.22
N ALA A 46 13.52 -0.82 5.05
CA ALA A 46 14.75 -0.37 5.67
C ALA A 46 14.71 -0.49 7.20
N VAL A 47 13.63 -0.03 7.82
CA VAL A 47 13.47 -0.08 9.28
C VAL A 47 13.41 -1.53 9.76
N VAL A 48 12.65 -2.41 9.10
CA VAL A 48 12.56 -3.83 9.48
C VAL A 48 13.91 -4.53 9.36
N GLU A 49 14.68 -4.26 8.30
CA GLU A 49 16.05 -4.80 8.14
C GLU A 49 16.99 -4.33 9.27
N LEU A 50 16.85 -3.09 9.73
CA LEU A 50 17.63 -2.54 10.84
C LEU A 50 17.26 -3.15 12.20
N GLY A 51 16.00 -3.58 12.39
CA GLY A 51 15.50 -4.17 13.63
C GLY A 51 16.20 -5.46 14.07
N GLY A 52 17.00 -6.07 13.18
CA GLY A 52 17.87 -7.21 13.50
C GLY A 52 19.16 -6.83 14.27
N GLY A 53 19.52 -5.54 14.34
CA GLY A 53 20.71 -5.04 15.02
C GLY A 53 20.39 -3.98 16.05
N LYS A 54 20.99 -4.05 17.25
CA LYS A 54 20.90 -2.99 18.28
C LYS A 54 21.57 -1.70 17.77
N SER A 55 20.88 -0.94 16.94
CA SER A 55 21.37 0.33 16.39
C SER A 55 20.67 1.49 17.10
N SER A 56 21.43 2.22 17.92
CA SER A 56 21.03 3.51 18.45
C SER A 56 20.92 4.53 17.30
N PHE A 57 19.76 4.58 16.66
CA PHE A 57 19.49 5.40 15.48
C PHE A 57 19.50 6.93 15.73
N LEU A 58 19.77 7.39 16.95
CA LEU A 58 19.53 8.80 17.33
C LEU A 58 20.69 9.48 18.07
N GLY A 59 21.93 9.05 17.85
CA GLY A 59 23.12 9.71 18.43
C GLY A 59 23.48 11.06 17.78
N LYS A 60 22.92 11.43 16.61
CA LYS A 60 23.37 12.62 15.85
C LYS A 60 22.29 13.50 15.20
N LEU A 61 20.99 13.25 15.40
CA LEU A 61 19.92 14.06 14.79
C LEU A 61 19.48 15.26 15.66
N GLY A 62 20.45 16.05 16.11
CA GLY A 62 20.22 17.31 16.84
C GLY A 62 20.62 18.58 16.08
N ALA A 63 21.34 18.49 14.95
CA ALA A 63 21.88 19.67 14.25
C ALA A 63 21.94 19.48 12.73
N GLY A 64 20.79 19.42 12.07
CA GLY A 64 20.64 19.42 10.61
C GLY A 64 19.29 20.03 10.26
N PRO A 65 19.08 20.62 9.07
CA PRO A 65 18.30 21.83 8.79
C PRO A 65 16.77 21.67 8.93
N SER A 66 16.34 21.25 10.11
CA SER A 66 14.94 21.09 10.52
C SER A 66 14.26 22.44 10.83
N GLY A 67 14.99 23.55 10.67
CA GLY A 67 14.48 24.91 10.86
C GLY A 67 13.50 25.38 9.77
N LEU A 68 13.37 24.65 8.65
CA LEU A 68 12.44 25.01 7.56
C LEU A 68 11.14 24.19 7.53
N ALA A 69 11.12 22.99 8.13
CA ALA A 69 9.92 22.14 8.17
C ALA A 69 8.88 22.62 9.22
N ALA A 70 9.33 23.32 10.27
CA ALA A 70 8.46 23.81 11.34
C ALA A 70 7.46 24.91 10.91
N LYS A 71 7.66 25.53 9.74
CA LYS A 71 6.81 26.66 9.29
C LYS A 71 5.61 26.26 8.45
N PHE A 72 5.50 24.99 8.02
CA PHE A 72 4.37 24.49 7.22
C PHE A 72 3.39 23.60 8.00
N SER A 73 3.70 23.17 9.23
CA SER A 73 2.82 22.29 10.03
C SER A 73 1.56 22.97 10.56
N LYS A 74 1.48 24.31 10.49
CA LYS A 74 0.32 25.07 10.99
C LYS A 74 -0.81 25.22 9.98
N LEU A 75 -0.65 24.78 8.74
CA LEU A 75 -1.64 25.02 7.68
C LEU A 75 -2.33 23.75 7.13
N THR A 76 -1.89 22.55 7.52
CA THR A 76 -2.60 21.30 7.18
C THR A 76 -3.01 20.54 8.43
N ARG A 77 -4.18 19.92 8.33
CA ARG A 77 -4.93 19.18 9.36
C ARG A 77 -4.00 18.25 10.17
N ASN A 78 -4.27 18.18 11.48
CA ASN A 78 -3.65 17.32 12.50
C ASN A 78 -3.19 15.89 12.09
N PRO A 79 -3.87 15.14 11.19
CA PRO A 79 -3.43 13.80 10.77
C PRO A 79 -1.99 13.66 10.26
N ASP A 80 -1.45 14.65 9.52
CA ASP A 80 -0.08 14.55 8.99
C ASP A 80 0.96 14.56 10.12
N ALA A 81 0.71 15.35 11.17
CA ALA A 81 1.58 15.43 12.33
C ALA A 81 1.57 14.11 13.11
N GLU A 82 0.41 13.47 13.21
CA GLU A 82 0.27 12.16 13.84
C GLU A 82 1.00 11.08 13.06
N ALA A 83 0.83 11.02 11.73
CA ALA A 83 1.55 10.08 10.88
C ALA A 83 3.07 10.24 11.01
N ARG A 84 3.59 11.48 11.06
CA ARG A 84 5.02 11.72 11.33
C ARG A 84 5.45 11.26 12.71
N SER A 85 4.63 11.47 13.75
CA SER A 85 4.94 11.01 15.11
C SER A 85 5.03 9.49 15.18
N MET A 86 4.07 8.79 14.57
CA MET A 86 4.05 7.31 14.53
C MET A 86 5.19 6.75 13.69
N ARG A 87 5.53 7.38 12.55
CA ARG A 87 6.73 7.06 11.76
C ARG A 87 8.00 7.13 12.61
N ARG A 88 8.18 8.21 13.38
CA ARG A 88 9.33 8.36 14.29
C ARG A 88 9.34 7.32 15.41
N ALA A 89 8.17 6.95 15.93
CA ALA A 89 8.06 5.90 16.94
C ALA A 89 8.45 4.53 16.38
N PHE A 90 8.03 4.22 15.15
CA PHE A 90 8.39 3.00 14.43
C PHE A 90 9.89 2.94 14.12
N MET A 91 10.48 4.02 13.59
CA MET A 91 11.94 4.07 13.34
C MET A 91 12.79 3.90 14.61
N LYS A 92 12.29 4.32 15.78
CA LYS A 92 12.98 4.12 17.06
C LYS A 92 12.92 2.68 17.57
N ASP A 93 11.92 1.92 17.16
CA ASP A 93 11.69 0.54 17.59
C ASP A 93 11.24 -0.30 16.40
N ALA A 94 12.24 -0.56 15.55
CA ALA A 94 12.14 -1.31 14.32
C ALA A 94 11.68 -2.77 14.51
N GLY A 95 11.86 -3.33 15.72
CA GLY A 95 11.52 -4.72 16.02
C GLY A 95 10.04 -4.95 16.31
N SER A 96 9.22 -3.90 16.29
CA SER A 96 7.81 -3.96 16.66
C SER A 96 6.88 -3.70 15.46
N PRO A 97 6.32 -4.74 14.83
CA PRO A 97 5.38 -4.58 13.71
C PRO A 97 4.16 -3.73 14.08
N SER A 98 3.73 -3.74 15.34
CA SER A 98 2.59 -2.95 15.81
C SER A 98 2.81 -1.44 15.70
N LYS A 99 4.04 -0.95 15.85
CA LYS A 99 4.37 0.47 15.64
C LYS A 99 4.32 0.85 14.16
N GLY A 100 4.73 -0.07 13.29
CA GLY A 100 4.59 0.08 11.85
C GLY A 100 3.11 0.08 11.42
N ILE A 101 2.30 -0.81 12.00
CA ILE A 101 0.84 -0.84 11.79
C ILE A 101 0.20 0.47 12.25
N ALA A 102 0.54 0.97 13.45
CA ALA A 102 0.02 2.25 13.95
C ALA A 102 0.39 3.44 13.05
N TRP A 103 1.56 3.40 12.41
CA TRP A 103 1.93 4.39 11.41
C TRP A 103 1.10 4.25 10.12
N GLY A 104 0.88 3.04 9.63
CA GLY A 104 -0.05 2.76 8.52
C GLY A 104 -1.47 3.30 8.79
N ASP A 105 -2.02 3.01 9.96
CA ASP A 105 -3.34 3.50 10.39
C ASP A 105 -3.40 5.05 10.42
N ALA A 106 -2.30 5.69 10.83
CA ALA A 106 -2.20 7.15 10.84
C ALA A 106 -2.14 7.73 9.41
N LEU A 107 -1.47 7.03 8.48
CA LEU A 107 -1.45 7.40 7.06
C LEU A 107 -2.83 7.27 6.41
N GLU A 108 -3.59 6.22 6.73
CA GLU A 108 -4.97 6.08 6.25
C GLU A 108 -5.87 7.22 6.76
N ARG A 109 -5.75 7.57 8.05
CA ARG A 109 -6.48 8.70 8.64
C ARG A 109 -6.06 10.05 8.07
N ALA A 110 -4.85 10.15 7.54
CA ALA A 110 -4.38 11.29 6.76
C ALA A 110 -4.85 11.28 5.29
N GLY A 111 -5.53 10.22 4.84
CA GLY A 111 -6.01 10.06 3.46
C GLY A 111 -4.95 9.51 2.51
N TYR A 112 -3.83 9.01 3.01
CA TYR A 112 -2.73 8.46 2.23
C TYR A 112 -2.83 6.93 2.12
N ALA A 113 -3.92 6.43 1.53
CA ALA A 113 -4.19 5.01 1.35
C ALA A 113 -3.05 4.28 0.60
N GLY A 114 -2.47 4.90 -0.44
CA GLY A 114 -1.32 4.32 -1.14
C GLY A 114 -0.10 4.15 -0.23
N ALA A 115 0.24 5.15 0.58
CA ALA A 115 1.36 5.06 1.53
C ALA A 115 1.11 4.02 2.63
N ALA A 116 -0.10 3.99 3.18
CA ALA A 116 -0.50 2.99 4.15
C ALA A 116 -0.39 1.57 3.58
N LEU A 117 -0.81 1.35 2.33
CA LEU A 117 -0.66 0.06 1.64
C LEU A 117 0.81 -0.35 1.53
N GLY A 118 1.70 0.60 1.21
CA GLY A 118 3.14 0.36 1.20
C GLY A 118 3.69 -0.10 2.55
N VAL A 119 3.26 0.53 3.65
CA VAL A 119 3.67 0.13 5.01
C VAL A 119 3.14 -1.25 5.38
N PHE A 120 1.84 -1.50 5.20
CA PHE A 120 1.23 -2.78 5.54
C PHE A 120 1.75 -3.92 4.67
N GLY A 121 1.97 -3.67 3.39
CA GLY A 121 2.51 -4.65 2.45
C GLY A 121 3.91 -5.11 2.83
N SER A 122 4.82 -4.18 3.17
CA SER A 122 6.16 -4.52 3.67
C SER A 122 6.12 -5.27 5.00
N LEU A 123 5.16 -4.96 5.88
CA LEU A 123 4.99 -5.65 7.17
C LEU A 123 4.23 -6.98 7.08
N ALA A 124 3.59 -7.27 5.94
CA ALA A 124 2.81 -8.50 5.76
C ALA A 124 3.65 -9.78 5.90
N VAL A 125 4.97 -9.67 5.66
CA VAL A 125 5.92 -10.78 5.83
C VAL A 125 6.13 -11.15 7.30
N THR A 126 5.96 -10.18 8.21
CA THR A 126 6.24 -10.36 9.65
C THR A 126 4.98 -10.33 10.52
N SER A 127 3.84 -9.91 9.98
CA SER A 127 2.58 -9.77 10.73
C SER A 127 1.35 -10.15 9.90
N ALA A 128 0.60 -11.13 10.41
CA ALA A 128 -0.71 -11.52 9.85
C ALA A 128 -1.71 -10.34 9.87
N GLU A 129 -1.64 -9.49 10.90
CA GLU A 129 -2.51 -8.32 11.00
C GLU A 129 -2.18 -7.30 9.90
N ALA A 130 -0.89 -7.05 9.65
CA ALA A 130 -0.47 -6.17 8.56
C ALA A 130 -0.89 -6.73 7.19
N ALA A 131 -0.75 -8.04 6.98
CA ALA A 131 -1.21 -8.70 5.77
C ALA A 131 -2.72 -8.53 5.56
N LYS A 132 -3.54 -8.66 6.63
CA LYS A 132 -4.99 -8.41 6.55
C LYS A 132 -5.31 -6.96 6.19
N ARG A 133 -4.63 -6.00 6.83
CA ARG A 133 -4.78 -4.56 6.53
C ARG A 133 -4.42 -4.25 5.08
N ALA A 134 -3.28 -4.75 4.60
CA ALA A 134 -2.86 -4.61 3.20
C ALA A 134 -3.91 -5.17 2.23
N GLY A 135 -4.42 -6.38 2.49
CA GLY A 135 -5.47 -7.00 1.68
C GLY A 135 -6.76 -6.18 1.64
N SER A 136 -7.18 -5.63 2.77
CA SER A 136 -8.37 -4.77 2.82
C SER A 136 -8.21 -3.47 2.03
N LEU A 137 -7.01 -2.89 2.09
CA LEU A 137 -6.72 -1.61 1.46
C LEU A 137 -6.50 -1.75 -0.05
N ALA A 138 -5.81 -2.81 -0.49
CA ALA A 138 -5.68 -3.17 -1.91
C ALA A 138 -7.05 -3.48 -2.54
N ALA A 139 -7.92 -4.22 -1.83
CA ALA A 139 -9.27 -4.51 -2.31
C ALA A 139 -10.09 -3.22 -2.49
N ALA A 140 -9.99 -2.28 -1.54
CA ALA A 140 -10.65 -0.98 -1.62
C ALA A 140 -10.13 -0.11 -2.78
N GLN A 141 -8.87 -0.29 -3.18
CA GLN A 141 -8.27 0.39 -4.34
C GLN A 141 -8.58 -0.30 -5.68
N GLY A 142 -9.25 -1.46 -5.66
CA GLY A 142 -9.55 -2.26 -6.84
C GLY A 142 -8.40 -3.16 -7.30
N GLU A 143 -7.32 -3.26 -6.52
CA GLU A 143 -6.17 -4.13 -6.77
C GLU A 143 -6.50 -5.55 -6.26
N VAL A 144 -7.45 -6.20 -6.94
CA VAL A 144 -8.06 -7.47 -6.51
C VAL A 144 -7.04 -8.60 -6.35
N ASP A 145 -6.14 -8.76 -7.33
CA ASP A 145 -5.16 -9.84 -7.31
C ASP A 145 -4.15 -9.67 -6.15
N GLU A 146 -3.70 -8.44 -5.91
CA GLU A 146 -2.77 -8.12 -4.82
C GLU A 146 -3.46 -8.31 -3.46
N ALA A 147 -4.73 -7.92 -3.34
CA ALA A 147 -5.52 -8.15 -2.14
C ALA A 147 -5.68 -9.65 -1.80
N LEU A 148 -5.92 -10.49 -2.81
CA LEU A 148 -6.01 -11.94 -2.62
C LEU A 148 -4.70 -12.54 -2.13
N ASP A 149 -3.56 -12.08 -2.64
CA ASP A 149 -2.22 -12.49 -2.19
C ASP A 149 -1.97 -12.08 -0.73
N PHE A 150 -2.31 -10.85 -0.35
CA PHE A 150 -2.19 -10.40 1.04
C PHE A 150 -3.09 -11.18 2.00
N TYR A 151 -4.34 -11.49 1.62
CA TYR A 151 -5.19 -12.34 2.45
C TYR A 151 -4.67 -13.78 2.55
N GLN A 152 -4.04 -14.30 1.48
CA GLN A 152 -3.37 -15.61 1.56
C GLN A 152 -2.21 -15.57 2.56
N LYS A 153 -1.35 -14.55 2.50
CA LYS A 153 -0.26 -14.35 3.49
C LYS A 153 -0.78 -14.26 4.93
N ALA A 154 -1.91 -13.57 5.15
CA ALA A 154 -2.55 -13.49 6.46
C ALA A 154 -2.99 -14.88 6.96
N LEU A 155 -3.55 -15.71 6.07
CA LEU A 155 -4.00 -17.08 6.38
C LEU A 155 -2.84 -18.06 6.56
N ASP A 156 -1.72 -17.87 5.85
CA ASP A 156 -0.52 -18.68 6.03
C ASP A 156 0.08 -18.46 7.43
N ALA A 157 0.06 -17.21 7.90
CA ALA A 157 0.49 -16.88 9.26
C ALA A 157 -0.54 -17.25 10.34
N ASN A 158 -1.85 -17.13 10.04
CA ASN A 158 -2.93 -17.53 10.94
C ASN A 158 -4.07 -18.22 10.18
N PRO A 159 -4.05 -19.57 10.08
CA PRO A 159 -5.07 -20.33 9.34
C PRO A 159 -6.49 -20.21 9.91
N ARG A 160 -6.63 -19.73 11.15
CA ARG A 160 -7.91 -19.57 11.86
C ARG A 160 -8.45 -18.14 11.77
N ASP A 161 -7.81 -17.25 11.01
CA ASP A 161 -8.34 -15.91 10.77
C ASP A 161 -9.61 -15.99 9.89
N THR A 162 -10.75 -16.02 10.58
CA THR A 162 -12.06 -16.09 9.92
C THR A 162 -12.38 -14.84 9.10
N GLU A 163 -11.80 -13.70 9.44
CA GLU A 163 -12.04 -12.44 8.74
C GLU A 163 -11.28 -12.45 7.40
N ALA A 164 -9.99 -12.79 7.42
CA ALA A 164 -9.20 -12.95 6.21
C ALA A 164 -9.78 -14.04 5.29
N MET A 165 -10.26 -15.15 5.85
CA MET A 165 -10.90 -16.22 5.07
C MET A 165 -12.18 -15.74 4.38
N ARG A 166 -13.04 -15.01 5.09
CA ARG A 166 -14.28 -14.46 4.53
C ARG A 166 -13.98 -13.40 3.47
N ALA A 167 -13.10 -12.45 3.77
CA ALA A 167 -12.74 -11.38 2.85
C ALA A 167 -12.18 -11.94 1.54
N ARG A 168 -11.26 -12.91 1.62
CA ARG A 168 -10.69 -13.57 0.44
C ARG A 168 -11.74 -14.33 -0.39
N LYS A 169 -12.63 -15.10 0.26
CA LYS A 169 -13.69 -15.84 -0.43
C LYS A 169 -14.67 -14.91 -1.14
N ASN A 170 -15.10 -13.84 -0.48
CA ASN A 170 -15.99 -12.84 -1.06
C ASN A 170 -15.34 -12.17 -2.26
N LEU A 171 -14.08 -11.73 -2.10
CA LEU A 171 -13.35 -11.06 -3.17
C LEU A 171 -13.11 -11.97 -4.38
N ALA A 172 -12.77 -13.24 -4.16
CA ALA A 172 -12.63 -14.22 -5.24
C ALA A 172 -13.96 -14.51 -5.95
N ALA A 173 -15.07 -14.57 -5.21
CA ALA A 173 -16.40 -14.72 -5.79
C ALA A 173 -16.81 -13.50 -6.63
N GLU A 174 -16.55 -12.29 -6.14
CA GLU A 174 -16.77 -11.05 -6.89
C GLU A 174 -15.95 -10.99 -8.18
N GLN A 175 -14.68 -11.41 -8.13
CA GLN A 175 -13.82 -11.51 -9.32
C GLN A 175 -14.39 -12.50 -10.34
N ALA A 176 -14.78 -13.70 -9.90
CA ALA A 176 -15.37 -14.72 -10.78
C ALA A 176 -16.69 -14.26 -11.42
N LEU A 177 -17.55 -13.56 -10.66
CA LEU A 177 -18.79 -12.98 -11.18
C LEU A 177 -18.53 -11.89 -12.21
N ARG A 178 -17.55 -11.00 -11.96
CA ARG A 178 -17.15 -9.97 -12.92
C ARG A 178 -16.64 -10.58 -14.22
N THR A 179 -15.73 -11.55 -14.16
CA THR A 179 -15.19 -12.21 -15.36
C THR A 179 -16.30 -12.90 -16.16
N ASN A 180 -17.20 -13.65 -15.50
CA ASN A 180 -18.33 -14.28 -16.17
C ASN A 180 -19.32 -13.28 -16.78
N GLN A 181 -19.49 -12.09 -16.21
CA GLN A 181 -20.31 -11.03 -16.80
C GLN A 181 -19.66 -10.45 -18.05
N TYR A 182 -18.35 -10.17 -18.02
CA TYR A 182 -17.62 -9.71 -19.21
C TYR A 182 -17.62 -10.74 -20.34
N ASP A 183 -17.47 -12.02 -20.02
CA ASP A 183 -17.54 -13.10 -21.01
C ASP A 183 -18.94 -13.19 -21.63
N ASN A 184 -20.00 -13.05 -20.84
CA ASN A 184 -21.37 -13.02 -21.37
C ASN A 184 -21.67 -11.75 -22.16
N ASP A 185 -21.18 -10.58 -21.75
CA ASP A 185 -21.38 -9.33 -22.46
C ASP A 185 -20.61 -9.31 -23.80
N ALA A 186 -19.40 -9.88 -23.84
CA ALA A 186 -18.64 -10.08 -25.07
C ALA A 186 -19.31 -11.07 -26.03
N VAL A 187 -20.00 -12.10 -25.50
CA VAL A 187 -20.81 -13.05 -26.28
C VAL A 187 -22.18 -12.44 -26.66
N SER A 188 -22.68 -11.45 -25.91
CA SER A 188 -23.90 -10.70 -26.22
C SER A 188 -23.75 -9.71 -27.38
N GLY A 189 -22.58 -9.66 -28.02
CA GLY A 189 -22.38 -9.12 -29.36
C GLY A 189 -23.20 -9.81 -30.46
N LEU A 190 -24.19 -10.62 -30.11
CA LEU A 190 -25.38 -10.83 -30.93
C LEU A 190 -26.04 -9.48 -31.13
N ASP A 191 -25.68 -8.86 -32.26
CA ASP A 191 -26.24 -7.63 -32.81
C ASP A 191 -27.76 -7.63 -32.56
N SER A 192 -28.15 -6.98 -31.47
CA SER A 192 -29.53 -6.99 -30.99
C SER A 192 -30.42 -6.27 -32.00
N GLU A 193 -29.82 -5.35 -32.79
CA GLU A 193 -30.44 -4.78 -33.97
C GLU A 193 -30.63 -5.81 -35.08
N ALA A 194 -29.64 -6.66 -35.40
CA ALA A 194 -29.81 -7.74 -36.38
C ALA A 194 -30.89 -8.76 -35.95
N PHE A 195 -30.96 -9.11 -34.66
CA PHE A 195 -32.01 -9.99 -34.14
C PHE A 195 -33.40 -9.32 -34.24
N LEU A 196 -33.52 -8.04 -33.87
CA LEU A 196 -34.77 -7.29 -33.98
C LEU A 196 -35.18 -7.06 -35.45
N ARG A 197 -34.23 -6.87 -36.36
CA ARG A 197 -34.44 -6.73 -37.80
C ARG A 197 -34.97 -8.03 -38.42
N ALA A 198 -34.38 -9.16 -38.04
CA ALA A 198 -34.86 -10.48 -38.42
C ALA A 198 -36.27 -10.77 -37.85
N ALA A 199 -36.53 -10.38 -36.60
CA ALA A 199 -37.86 -10.54 -35.99
C ALA A 199 -38.94 -9.63 -36.60
N ARG A 200 -38.56 -8.48 -37.16
CA ARG A 200 -39.46 -7.59 -37.92
C ARG A 200 -39.67 -8.02 -39.38
N GLY A 201 -39.00 -9.08 -39.84
CA GLY A 201 -39.10 -9.55 -41.23
C GLY A 201 -38.46 -8.59 -42.24
N GLU A 202 -37.53 -7.74 -41.79
CA GLU A 202 -36.77 -6.86 -42.66
C GLU A 202 -35.60 -7.66 -43.27
N ASP A 203 -35.88 -8.36 -44.36
CA ASP A 203 -34.85 -9.06 -45.15
C ASP A 203 -33.76 -8.07 -45.59
N VAL A 204 -32.51 -8.47 -45.38
CA VAL A 204 -31.33 -7.73 -45.83
C VAL A 204 -31.38 -7.66 -47.37
N PRO A 205 -31.37 -6.46 -47.99
CA PRO A 205 -31.35 -6.36 -49.44
C PRO A 205 -30.07 -7.02 -49.95
N GLY A 206 -30.25 -7.99 -50.85
CA GLY A 206 -29.19 -8.87 -51.31
C GLY A 206 -28.10 -8.18 -52.13
N LYS A 207 -26.91 -8.79 -52.03
CA LYS A 207 -25.72 -8.74 -52.92
C LYS A 207 -25.09 -7.38 -53.21
#